data_AF-A0A1B1ZY69-F1
#
_entry.id   AF-A0A1B1ZY69-F1
#
_cell.length_a   1.000
_cell.length_b   1.000
_cell.length_c   1.000
_cell.angle_alpha   90.00
_cell.angle_beta   90.00
_cell.angle_gamma   90.00
#
_symmetry.space_group_name_H-M   'P 1'
#
loop_
_entity.id
_entity.type
_entity.pdbx_description
1 polymer ?
#
loop_
_entity_poly.entity_id
_entity_poly.type
_entity_poly.pdbx_seq_one_letter_code
_entity_poly.pdbx_strand_id
1 'polypeptide(L)'
;MLAEACPAGMIRLGSEVITVTDHGGHVTVGLADGSTATVSVVVGADGAHSRLRALVEPGAASVYTGTSGFHGLAAIADLPSLSPFQPAVPAAQGPGCVGADAELASR
;
A
#
# COMPACT_ATOMS: atom_id res chain seq x y z
N MET A 1 9.16 -11.73 -10.80
CA MET A 1 8.58 -10.76 -9.84
C MET A 1 9.60 -9.73 -9.43
N LEU A 2 9.23 -8.51 -9.00
CA LEU A 2 10.22 -7.51 -8.51
C LEU A 2 11.07 -8.06 -7.36
N ALA A 3 10.49 -8.91 -6.51
CA ALA A 3 11.21 -9.59 -5.43
C ALA A 3 12.39 -10.46 -5.90
N GLU A 4 12.36 -10.98 -7.13
CA GLU A 4 13.45 -11.80 -7.69
C GLU A 4 14.68 -10.98 -8.07
N ALA A 5 14.54 -9.66 -8.18
CA ALA A 5 15.68 -8.76 -8.41
C ALA A 5 16.50 -8.53 -7.13
N CYS A 6 15.99 -8.92 -5.97
CA CYS A 6 16.70 -8.78 -4.70
C CYS A 6 17.73 -9.92 -4.50
N PRO A 7 18.95 -9.62 -4.03
CA PRO A 7 19.89 -10.63 -3.60
C PRO A 7 19.31 -11.61 -2.57
N ALA A 8 19.82 -12.84 -2.58
CA ALA A 8 19.41 -13.86 -1.62
C ALA A 8 19.58 -13.36 -0.16
N GLY A 9 18.56 -13.60 0.66
CA GLY A 9 18.54 -13.20 2.06
C GLY A 9 18.16 -11.73 2.34
N MET A 10 17.96 -10.90 1.30
CA MET A 10 17.58 -9.50 1.49
C MET A 10 16.12 -9.33 1.93
N ILE A 11 15.22 -10.20 1.47
CA ILE A 11 13.81 -10.20 1.85
C ILE A 11 13.60 -11.22 2.96
N ARG A 12 13.09 -10.77 4.09
CA ARG A 12 12.69 -11.61 5.23
C ARG A 12 11.18 -11.54 5.39
N LEU A 13 10.49 -12.61 5.04
CA LEU A 13 9.05 -12.74 5.23
C LEU A 13 8.73 -13.18 6.67
N GLY A 14 7.47 -13.03 7.08
CA GLY A 14 7.03 -13.37 8.46
C GLY A 14 7.70 -12.50 9.54
N SER A 15 8.34 -11.40 9.15
CA SER A 15 9.09 -10.50 10.04
C SER A 15 8.31 -9.21 10.26
N GLU A 16 7.20 -9.29 11.01
CA GLU A 16 6.41 -8.10 11.35
C GLU A 16 7.18 -7.20 12.33
N VAL A 17 7.32 -5.91 11.98
CA VAL A 17 7.90 -4.89 12.86
C VAL A 17 6.84 -4.40 13.84
N ILE A 18 7.13 -4.51 15.14
CA ILE A 18 6.21 -4.11 16.21
C ILE A 18 6.67 -2.88 16.98
N THR A 19 7.98 -2.65 17.05
CA THR A 19 8.59 -1.49 17.72
C THR A 19 9.78 -0.96 16.93
N VAL A 20 9.98 0.35 17.01
CA VAL A 20 11.15 1.04 16.47
C VAL A 20 11.56 2.11 17.48
N THR A 21 12.84 2.14 17.83
CA THR A 21 13.39 3.09 18.79
C THR A 21 14.64 3.73 18.21
N ASP A 22 14.59 5.05 18.04
CA ASP A 22 15.73 5.83 17.57
C ASP A 22 16.66 6.17 18.77
N HIS A 23 17.94 5.87 18.60
CA HIS A 23 19.01 6.19 19.56
C HIS A 23 19.97 7.25 19.02
N GLY A 24 19.62 7.93 17.93
CA GLY A 24 20.41 8.94 17.22
C GLY A 24 21.43 8.34 16.26
N GLY A 25 22.36 7.52 16.75
CA GLY A 25 23.39 6.90 15.91
C GLY A 25 22.97 5.58 15.25
N HIS A 26 21.90 4.98 15.76
CA HIS A 26 21.33 3.73 15.26
C HIS A 26 19.87 3.61 15.71
N VAL A 27 19.15 2.68 15.12
CA VAL A 27 17.76 2.37 15.40
C VAL A 27 17.66 0.91 15.80
N THR A 28 16.94 0.64 16.89
CA THR A 28 16.58 -0.72 17.29
C THR A 28 15.16 -1.02 16.80
N VAL A 29 15.01 -2.12 16.07
CA VAL A 29 13.74 -2.61 15.53
C VAL A 29 13.38 -3.90 16.27
N GLY A 30 12.20 -3.94 16.89
CA GLY A 30 11.64 -5.15 17.49
C GLY A 30 10.68 -5.84 16.53
N LEU A 31 10.81 -7.17 16.43
CA LEU A 31 9.99 -8.02 15.58
C LEU A 31 8.97 -8.82 16.40
N ALA A 32 7.87 -9.22 15.77
CA ALA A 32 6.80 -9.97 16.42
C ALA A 32 7.23 -11.36 16.96
N ASP A 33 8.31 -11.92 16.42
CA ASP A 33 8.91 -13.17 16.91
C ASP A 33 9.76 -12.98 18.19
N GLY A 34 9.85 -11.74 18.71
CA GLY A 34 10.64 -11.38 19.88
C GLY A 34 12.11 -11.07 19.57
N SER A 35 12.57 -11.28 18.33
CA SER A 35 13.92 -10.90 17.92
C SER A 35 14.03 -9.38 17.68
N THR A 36 15.26 -8.89 17.67
CA THR A 36 15.58 -7.49 17.39
C THR A 36 16.61 -7.34 16.29
N ALA A 37 16.58 -6.21 15.61
CA ALA A 37 17.59 -5.81 14.63
C ALA A 37 18.08 -4.40 14.94
N THR A 38 19.40 -4.20 14.83
CA THR A 38 20.02 -2.88 14.92
C THR A 38 20.41 -2.42 13.51
N VAL A 39 19.92 -1.26 13.11
CA VAL A 39 20.15 -0.68 11.77
C VAL A 39 20.49 0.80 11.87
N SER A 40 21.07 1.38 10.82
CA SER A 40 21.37 2.82 10.80
C SER A 40 20.15 3.67 10.43
N VAL A 41 19.25 3.13 9.59
CA VAL A 41 18.07 3.84 9.07
C VAL A 41 16.92 2.84 8.93
N VAL A 42 15.70 3.30 9.19
CA VAL A 42 14.45 2.58 8.92
C VAL A 42 13.65 3.37 7.87
N VAL A 43 13.11 2.68 6.87
CA VAL A 43 12.20 3.24 5.87
C VAL A 43 10.82 2.63 6.07
N GLY A 44 9.83 3.50 6.30
CA GLY A 44 8.43 3.09 6.42
C GLY A 44 7.80 2.79 5.07
N ALA A 45 7.72 1.50 4.73
CA ALA A 45 7.07 0.99 3.52
C ALA A 45 5.95 -0.01 3.85
N ASP A 46 5.29 0.19 4.99
CA ASP A 46 4.29 -0.71 5.60
C ASP A 46 2.82 -0.36 5.25
N GLY A 47 2.62 0.42 4.18
CA GLY A 47 1.31 0.64 3.56
C GLY A 47 0.41 1.69 4.23
N ALA A 48 -0.87 1.73 3.83
CA ALA A 48 -1.82 2.79 4.24
C ALA A 48 -2.10 2.81 5.76
N HIS A 49 -2.00 1.65 6.41
CA HIS A 49 -2.16 1.46 7.85
C HIS A 49 -0.82 1.47 8.61
N SER A 50 0.18 2.16 8.06
CA SER A 50 1.53 2.22 8.61
C SER A 50 1.56 2.43 10.12
N ARG A 51 2.26 1.53 10.82
CA ARG A 51 2.59 1.68 12.24
C ARG A 51 3.73 2.69 12.40
N LEU A 52 4.66 2.72 11.44
CA LEU A 52 5.82 3.61 11.47
C LEU A 52 5.43 5.08 11.30
N ARG A 53 4.34 5.38 10.59
CA ARG A 53 3.81 6.75 10.45
C ARG A 53 3.54 7.41 11.81
N ALA A 54 3.12 6.65 12.82
CA ALA A 54 2.86 7.19 14.16
C ALA A 54 4.12 7.74 14.87
N LEU A 55 5.32 7.36 14.44
CA LEU A 55 6.57 7.89 14.98
C LEU A 55 6.88 9.29 14.45
N VAL A 56 6.33 9.64 13.29
CA VAL A 56 6.54 10.94 12.63
C VAL A 56 5.33 11.86 12.87
N GLU A 57 4.12 11.31 12.76
CA GLU A 57 2.84 12.01 12.91
C GLU A 57 1.89 11.16 13.78
N PRO A 58 1.98 11.25 15.12
CA PRO A 58 1.22 10.38 16.04
C PRO A 58 -0.31 10.49 15.89
N GLY A 59 -0.81 11.60 15.35
CA GLY A 59 -2.24 11.84 15.12
C GLY A 59 -2.75 11.39 13.74
N ALA A 60 -1.88 10.89 12.85
CA ALA A 60 -2.28 10.51 11.50
C ALA A 60 -3.20 9.28 11.50
N ALA A 61 -4.46 9.49 11.14
CA ALA A 61 -5.42 8.42 10.92
C ALA A 61 -5.75 8.27 9.43
N SER A 62 -6.03 7.03 9.02
CA SER A 62 -6.67 6.79 7.71
C SER A 62 -8.10 7.32 7.78
N VAL A 63 -8.50 8.10 6.78
CA VAL A 63 -9.85 8.66 6.69
C VAL A 63 -10.59 7.96 5.56
N TYR A 64 -11.76 7.38 5.87
CA TYR A 64 -12.64 6.84 4.84
C TYR A 64 -13.10 7.97 3.93
N THR A 65 -12.95 7.77 2.61
CA THR A 65 -13.25 8.77 1.59
C THR A 65 -14.74 8.96 1.34
N GLY A 66 -15.59 8.07 1.88
CA GLY A 66 -17.00 8.00 1.53
C GLY A 66 -17.29 7.06 0.35
N THR A 67 -16.24 6.51 -0.29
CA THR A 67 -16.33 5.67 -1.50
C THR A 67 -15.78 4.27 -1.25
N SER A 68 -16.36 3.26 -1.91
CA SER A 68 -15.88 1.87 -1.88
C SER A 68 -15.67 1.36 -3.30
N GLY A 69 -14.59 0.61 -3.51
CA GLY A 69 -14.27 -0.01 -4.79
C GLY A 69 -14.74 -1.46 -4.85
N PHE A 70 -15.40 -1.84 -5.95
CA PHE A 70 -15.70 -3.23 -6.27
C PHE A 70 -14.88 -3.64 -7.49
N HIS A 71 -14.16 -4.75 -7.37
CA HIS A 71 -13.34 -5.28 -8.46
C HIS A 71 -13.87 -6.65 -8.88
N GLY A 72 -13.82 -6.91 -10.18
CA GLY A 72 -14.22 -8.18 -10.78
C GLY A 72 -13.39 -8.47 -12.01
N LEU A 73 -13.34 -9.75 -12.38
CA LEU A 73 -12.75 -10.22 -13.62
C LEU A 73 -13.86 -10.83 -14.46
N ALA A 74 -13.89 -10.52 -15.75
CA ALA A 74 -14.81 -11.10 -16.72
C ALA A 74 -14.06 -11.40 -18.01
N ALA A 75 -14.48 -12.45 -18.73
CA ALA A 75 -13.89 -12.76 -20.01
C ALA A 75 -14.29 -11.68 -21.02
N ILE A 76 -13.34 -11.27 -21.87
CA ILE A 76 -13.61 -10.25 -22.89
C ILE A 76 -14.74 -10.68 -23.85
N ALA A 77 -14.89 -11.99 -24.09
CA ALA A 77 -15.96 -12.55 -24.90
C ALA A 77 -17.37 -12.30 -24.32
N ASP A 78 -17.49 -12.17 -23.01
CA ASP A 78 -18.74 -11.88 -22.30
C ASP A 78 -19.05 -10.38 -22.23
N LEU A 79 -18.14 -9.54 -22.74
CA LEU A 79 -18.24 -8.07 -22.74
C LEU A 79 -18.22 -7.52 -24.18
N PRO A 80 -19.14 -7.94 -25.07
CA PRO A 80 -19.07 -7.62 -26.50
C PRO A 80 -19.25 -6.12 -26.82
N SER A 81 -19.76 -5.33 -25.87
CA SER A 81 -19.89 -3.87 -25.98
C SER A 81 -18.62 -3.11 -25.59
N LEU A 82 -17.62 -3.78 -25.01
CA LEU A 82 -16.33 -3.20 -24.65
C LEU A 82 -15.29 -3.61 -25.69
N SER A 83 -14.61 -2.62 -26.28
CA SER A 83 -13.50 -2.91 -27.19
C SER A 83 -12.28 -3.40 -26.39
N PRO A 84 -11.52 -4.39 -26.86
CA PRO A 84 -10.29 -4.81 -26.22
C PRO A 84 -9.15 -3.77 -26.33
N PHE A 85 -9.34 -2.71 -27.13
CA PHE A 85 -8.35 -1.67 -27.39
C PHE A 85 -8.77 -0.28 -26.89
N GLN A 86 -9.78 -0.17 -26.02
CA GLN A 86 -10.09 1.11 -25.37
C GLN A 86 -9.08 1.33 -24.24
N PRO A 87 -8.26 2.40 -24.31
CA PRO A 87 -7.23 2.68 -23.30
C PRO A 87 -7.81 3.25 -22.00
N ALA A 88 -9.11 3.58 -21.98
CA ALA A 88 -9.82 4.06 -20.80
C ALA A 88 -11.03 3.16 -20.55
N VAL A 89 -11.14 2.62 -19.33
CA VAL A 89 -12.35 1.94 -18.86
C VAL A 89 -13.49 2.95 -18.97
N PRO A 90 -14.62 2.64 -19.62
CA PRO A 90 -15.79 3.50 -19.58
C PRO A 90 -16.24 3.67 -18.13
N ALA A 91 -15.88 4.79 -17.51
CA ALA A 91 -16.37 5.16 -16.21
C ALA A 91 -17.82 5.63 -16.38
N ALA A 92 -18.78 4.77 -16.08
CA ALA A 92 -20.16 5.21 -15.89
C ALA A 92 -20.18 6.13 -14.66
N GLN A 93 -20.16 7.44 -14.91
CA GLN A 93 -20.26 8.46 -13.88
C GLN A 93 -21.74 8.77 -13.66
N GLY A 94 -22.15 8.74 -12.41
CA GLY A 94 -23.48 9.17 -11.97
C GLY A 94 -23.39 9.91 -10.64
N PRO A 95 -24.48 10.50 -10.15
CA PRO A 95 -24.47 11.18 -8.86
C PRO A 95 -23.99 10.23 -7.74
N GLY A 96 -22.88 10.59 -7.09
CA GLY A 96 -22.28 9.80 -6.00
C GLY A 96 -21.39 8.63 -6.43
N CYS A 97 -21.17 8.41 -7.73
CA CYS A 97 -20.17 7.45 -8.23
C CYS A 97 -18.95 8.17 -8.80
N VAL A 98 -17.75 7.76 -8.36
CA VAL A 98 -16.48 8.23 -8.89
C VAL A 98 -15.91 7.19 -9.85
N GLY A 99 -15.48 7.62 -11.04
CA GLY A 99 -14.69 6.79 -11.94
C GLY A 99 -13.31 6.56 -11.35
N ALA A 100 -12.72 5.39 -11.61
CA ALA A 100 -11.42 4.99 -11.04
C ALA A 100 -10.27 6.00 -11.32
N ASP A 101 -10.39 6.81 -12.37
CA ASP A 101 -9.35 7.76 -12.80
C ASP A 101 -9.49 9.17 -12.18
N ALA A 102 -10.59 9.49 -11.50
CA ALA A 102 -10.89 10.87 -11.05
C ALA A 102 -10.35 11.24 -9.66
N GLU A 103 -9.92 10.25 -8.85
CA GLU A 103 -9.63 10.47 -7.42
C GLU A 103 -8.24 11.09 -7.15
N LEU A 104 -7.32 11.09 -8.11
CA LEU A 104 -5.95 11.59 -7.93
C LEU A 104 -5.79 13.10 -8.22
N ALA A 105 -6.79 13.77 -8.80
CA ALA A 105 -6.69 15.15 -9.27
C ALA A 105 -7.28 16.20 -8.30
N SER A 106 -7.94 15.79 -7.22
CA SER A 106 -8.66 16.71 -6.30
C SER A 106 -8.03 16.85 -4.92
N ARG A 107 -6.74 16.49 -4.75
CA ARG A 107 -6.00 16.63 -3.50
C ARG A 107 -4.62 17.22 -3.74
#